data_AF-A0A7W1L029-F1
#
_entry.id   AF-A0A7W1L029-F1
#
_cell.length_a   1.000
_cell.length_b   1.000
_cell.length_c   1.000
_cell.angle_alpha   90.00
_cell.angle_beta   90.00
_cell.angle_gamma   90.00
#
_symmetry.space_group_name_H-M   'P 1'
#
loop_
_entity.id
_entity.type
_entity.pdbx_description
1 polymer ?
#
loop_
_entity_poly.entity_id
_entity_poly.type
_entity_poly.pdbx_seq_one_letter_code
_entity_poly.pdbx_strand_id
1 'polypeptide(L)'
;NPFVVAGFSLHDELELFVQAGLTPMQALQTATLNPAKYLGLSDSLGTIEKGKIADLVLLEANPLENISNTQRINAVVVTGRYLPKEALQKMLAGVEAAAKKK
;
A
#
# COMPACT_ATOMS: atom_id res chain seq x y z
N ASN A 1 15.61 12.75 2.20
CA ASN A 1 15.93 12.62 0.77
C ASN A 1 14.80 13.26 -0.02
N PRO A 2 15.01 14.39 -0.71
CA PRO A 2 13.93 15.18 -1.34
C PRO A 2 13.14 14.45 -2.44
N PHE A 3 13.66 13.34 -2.98
CA PHE A 3 13.00 12.56 -4.03
C PHE A 3 12.27 11.31 -3.53
N VAL A 4 12.26 11.07 -2.21
CA VAL A 4 11.57 9.92 -1.60
C VAL A 4 10.42 10.46 -0.77
N VAL A 5 9.23 10.43 -1.35
CA VAL A 5 8.00 10.91 -0.71
C VAL A 5 7.33 9.74 -0.02
N ALA A 6 7.15 9.84 1.30
CA ALA A 6 6.51 8.80 2.10
C ALA A 6 5.11 8.45 1.56
N GLY A 7 4.78 7.15 1.56
CA GLY A 7 3.58 6.62 0.93
C GLY A 7 3.78 6.33 -0.55
N PHE A 8 4.11 7.35 -1.35
CA PHE A 8 4.29 7.21 -2.80
C PHE A 8 5.47 6.32 -3.17
N SER A 9 6.61 6.50 -2.50
CA SER A 9 7.84 5.78 -2.82
C SER A 9 7.75 4.25 -2.67
N LEU A 10 6.78 3.76 -1.89
CA LEU A 10 6.54 2.32 -1.78
C LEU A 10 6.07 1.73 -3.12
N HIS A 11 5.22 2.47 -3.85
CA HIS A 11 4.72 2.03 -5.15
C HIS A 11 5.84 2.03 -6.19
N ASP A 12 6.71 3.05 -6.16
CA ASP A 12 7.89 3.12 -7.01
C ASP A 12 8.81 1.90 -6.76
N GLU A 13 9.00 1.52 -5.50
CA GLU A 13 9.81 0.35 -5.14
C GLU A 13 9.20 -0.98 -5.63
N LEU A 14 7.87 -1.12 -5.57
CA LEU A 14 7.18 -2.29 -6.13
C LEU A 14 7.39 -2.39 -7.65
N GLU A 15 7.35 -1.27 -8.37
CA GLU A 15 7.65 -1.22 -9.80
C GLU A 15 9.12 -1.59 -10.07
N LEU A 16 10.06 -1.09 -9.27
CA LEU A 16 11.48 -1.43 -9.38
C LEU A 16 11.74 -2.93 -9.12
N PHE A 17 11.02 -3.55 -8.19
CA PHE A 17 11.13 -5.00 -7.96
C PHE A 17 10.67 -5.81 -9.18
N VAL A 18 9.56 -5.41 -9.81
CA VAL A 18 9.11 -6.06 -11.05
C VAL A 18 10.10 -5.85 -12.19
N GLN A 19 10.67 -4.64 -12.32
CA GLN A 19 11.74 -4.35 -13.29
C GLN A 19 13.00 -5.19 -13.03
N ALA A 20 13.29 -5.49 -11.77
CA ALA A 20 14.40 -6.37 -11.37
C ALA A 20 14.11 -7.87 -11.56
N GLY A 21 12.91 -8.23 -12.05
CA GLY A 21 12.56 -9.60 -12.44
C GLY A 21 11.61 -10.33 -11.48
N LEU A 22 11.08 -9.68 -10.44
CA LEU A 22 10.02 -10.28 -9.62
C LEU A 22 8.70 -10.29 -10.40
N THR A 23 7.90 -11.32 -10.18
CA THR A 23 6.49 -11.28 -10.60
C THR A 23 5.72 -10.25 -9.76
N PRO A 24 4.61 -9.69 -10.28
CA PRO A 24 3.76 -8.78 -9.48
C PRO A 24 3.32 -9.39 -8.14
N MET A 25 3.03 -10.69 -8.10
CA MET A 25 2.70 -11.38 -6.85
C MET A 25 3.87 -11.39 -5.85
N GLN A 26 5.08 -11.69 -6.31
CA GLN A 26 6.28 -11.66 -5.46
C GLN A 26 6.54 -10.25 -4.93
N ALA A 27 6.39 -9.21 -5.77
CA ALA A 27 6.51 -7.82 -5.34
C ALA A 27 5.45 -7.47 -4.28
N LEU A 28 4.19 -7.85 -4.46
CA LEU A 28 3.16 -7.63 -3.42
C LEU A 28 3.51 -8.31 -2.09
N GLN A 29 4.11 -9.50 -2.14
CA GLN A 29 4.53 -10.21 -0.92
C GLN A 29 5.66 -9.48 -0.18
N THR A 30 6.53 -8.71 -0.86
CA THR A 30 7.56 -7.90 -0.18
C THR A 30 6.96 -6.75 0.62
N ALA A 31 5.79 -6.25 0.23
CA ALA A 31 5.07 -5.19 0.94
C ALA A 31 4.03 -5.69 1.96
N THR A 32 3.78 -7.01 2.06
CA THR A 32 2.70 -7.58 2.89
C THR A 32 3.19 -8.77 3.73
N LEU A 33 3.22 -9.96 3.14
CA LEU A 33 3.49 -11.23 3.82
C LEU A 33 4.92 -11.35 4.35
N ASN A 34 5.91 -10.94 3.56
CA ASN A 34 7.31 -11.19 3.89
C ASN A 34 7.77 -10.38 5.11
N PRO A 35 7.47 -9.06 5.23
CA PRO A 35 7.73 -8.32 6.46
C PRO A 35 7.00 -8.91 7.67
N ALA A 36 5.75 -9.34 7.49
CA ALA A 36 4.98 -9.96 8.59
C ALA A 36 5.67 -11.24 9.10
N LYS A 37 6.13 -12.10 8.20
CA LYS A 37 6.91 -13.30 8.55
C LYS A 37 8.23 -12.93 9.24
N TYR A 38 8.96 -11.98 8.68
CA TYR A 38 10.26 -11.56 9.21
C TYR A 38 10.15 -11.00 10.63
N LEU A 39 9.08 -10.25 10.92
CA LEU A 39 8.82 -9.66 12.22
C LEU A 39 8.12 -10.61 13.22
N GLY A 40 7.79 -11.85 12.81
CA GLY A 40 7.03 -12.79 13.65
C GLY A 40 5.57 -12.38 13.88
N LEU A 41 4.99 -11.60 12.96
CA LEU A 41 3.62 -11.07 13.03
C LEU A 41 2.67 -11.72 12.00
N SER A 42 3.09 -12.82 11.36
CA SER A 42 2.26 -13.50 10.35
C SER A 42 0.94 -14.04 10.87
N ASP A 43 0.80 -14.21 12.19
CA ASP A 43 -0.44 -14.66 12.82
C ASP A 43 -1.47 -13.53 12.96
N SER A 44 -1.05 -12.25 12.84
CA SER A 44 -1.89 -11.08 13.05
C SER A 44 -2.02 -10.16 11.83
N LEU A 45 -1.02 -10.12 10.92
CA LEU A 45 -1.02 -9.24 9.74
C LEU A 45 -0.31 -9.86 8.53
N GLY A 46 -0.41 -9.18 7.38
CA GLY A 46 0.30 -9.53 6.13
C GLY A 46 -0.48 -10.39 5.14
N THR A 47 -1.67 -10.89 5.50
CA THR A 47 -2.60 -11.60 4.61
C THR A 47 -4.05 -11.33 5.00
N ILE A 48 -4.99 -11.69 4.12
CA ILE A 48 -6.43 -11.61 4.37
C ILE A 48 -6.92 -12.97 4.87
N GLU A 49 -7.02 -13.12 6.19
CA GLU A 49 -7.48 -14.34 6.86
C GLU A 49 -8.32 -14.00 8.10
N LYS A 50 -9.25 -14.88 8.47
CA LYS A 50 -10.09 -14.67 9.65
C LYS A 50 -9.23 -14.61 10.92
N GLY A 51 -9.50 -13.63 11.78
CA GLY A 51 -8.80 -13.43 13.05
C GLY A 51 -7.61 -12.47 12.98
N LYS A 52 -7.18 -12.08 11.76
CA LYS A 52 -6.14 -11.06 11.57
C LYS A 52 -6.70 -9.64 11.66
N ILE A 53 -5.80 -8.68 11.84
CA ILE A 53 -6.13 -7.25 11.85
C ILE A 53 -6.69 -6.87 10.47
N ALA A 54 -7.80 -6.12 10.47
CA ALA A 54 -8.44 -5.64 9.25
C ALA A 54 -7.71 -4.41 8.68
N ASP A 55 -6.46 -4.62 8.23
CA ASP A 55 -5.68 -3.66 7.46
C ASP A 55 -5.69 -4.06 5.99
N LEU A 56 -6.45 -3.32 5.18
CA LEU A 56 -6.76 -3.68 3.80
C LEU A 56 -6.63 -2.48 2.87
N VAL A 57 -6.24 -2.72 1.62
CA VAL A 57 -6.29 -1.73 0.54
C VAL A 57 -7.17 -2.30 -0.57
N LEU A 58 -8.21 -1.54 -0.96
CA LEU A 58 -9.09 -1.88 -2.06
C LEU A 58 -8.65 -1.12 -3.31
N LEU A 59 -8.38 -1.86 -4.39
CA LEU A 59 -7.89 -1.32 -5.66
C LEU A 59 -8.99 -1.33 -6.73
N GLU A 60 -8.91 -0.39 -7.66
CA GLU A 60 -9.82 -0.30 -8.82
C GLU A 60 -9.42 -1.25 -9.96
N ALA A 61 -8.20 -1.78 -9.93
CA ALA A 61 -7.65 -2.62 -10.97
C ALA A 61 -6.73 -3.71 -10.39
N ASN A 62 -6.57 -4.80 -11.13
CA ASN A 62 -5.84 -5.97 -10.68
C ASN A 62 -4.31 -5.70 -10.66
N PRO A 63 -3.65 -5.74 -9.48
CA PRO A 63 -2.21 -5.51 -9.39
C PRO A 63 -1.37 -6.67 -9.95
N LEU A 64 -1.97 -7.83 -10.22
CA LEU A 64 -1.27 -8.96 -10.83
C LEU A 64 -1.09 -8.83 -12.34
N GLU A 65 -1.94 -8.02 -12.99
CA GLU A 65 -1.80 -7.68 -14.41
C GLU A 65 -0.77 -6.57 -14.63
N ASN A 66 -0.76 -5.59 -13.72
CA ASN A 66 0.24 -4.53 -13.69
C ASN A 66 0.41 -4.02 -12.26
N ILE A 67 1.64 -4.07 -11.74
CA ILE A 67 1.94 -3.69 -10.35
C ILE A 67 1.65 -2.21 -10.06
N SER A 68 1.68 -1.34 -11.07
CA SER A 68 1.31 0.08 -10.92
C SER A 68 -0.16 0.29 -10.54
N ASN A 69 -1.02 -0.71 -10.75
CA ASN A 69 -2.41 -0.68 -10.29
C ASN A 69 -2.53 -0.60 -8.75
N THR A 70 -1.45 -0.85 -7.99
CA THR A 70 -1.41 -0.59 -6.54
C THR A 70 -1.64 0.89 -6.20
N GLN A 71 -1.38 1.82 -7.13
CA GLN A 71 -1.63 3.25 -6.97
C GLN A 71 -3.11 3.62 -7.16
N ARG A 72 -3.92 2.73 -7.75
CA ARG A 72 -5.34 2.97 -8.06
C ARG A 72 -6.22 2.59 -6.87
N ILE A 73 -6.03 3.30 -5.77
CA ILE A 73 -6.69 3.00 -4.48
C ILE A 73 -8.11 3.56 -4.47
N ASN A 74 -9.08 2.68 -4.25
CA ASN A 74 -10.49 3.02 -4.06
C ASN A 74 -10.86 3.21 -2.58
N ALA A 75 -10.26 2.44 -1.68
CA ALA A 75 -10.47 2.59 -0.25
C ALA A 75 -9.33 1.96 0.55
N VAL A 76 -9.19 2.38 1.80
CA VAL A 76 -8.28 1.78 2.78
C VAL A 76 -9.07 1.43 4.02
N VAL A 77 -8.81 0.25 4.59
CA VAL A 77 -9.32 -0.14 5.90
C VAL A 77 -8.12 -0.16 6.85
N VAL A 78 -8.21 0.57 7.96
CA VAL A 78 -7.15 0.62 8.98
C VAL A 78 -7.73 0.16 10.30
N THR A 79 -7.31 -1.01 10.78
CA THR A 79 -7.80 -1.62 12.02
C THR A 79 -9.34 -1.69 12.03
N GLY A 80 -9.93 -2.08 10.89
CA GLY A 80 -11.37 -2.17 10.70
C GLY A 80 -12.10 -0.85 10.40
N ARG A 81 -11.42 0.30 10.44
CA ARG A 81 -12.01 1.59 10.05
C ARG A 81 -11.93 1.75 8.53
N TYR A 82 -13.09 1.80 7.88
CA TYR A 82 -13.21 2.04 6.44
C TYR A 82 -12.98 3.53 6.10
N LEU A 83 -12.04 3.79 5.19
CA LEU A 83 -11.72 5.11 4.64
C LEU A 83 -12.00 5.08 3.13
N PRO A 84 -13.09 5.71 2.66
CA PRO A 84 -13.40 5.76 1.24
C PRO A 84 -12.48 6.74 0.49
N LYS A 85 -12.43 6.62 -0.84
CA LYS A 85 -11.61 7.45 -1.73
C LYS A 85 -11.69 8.94 -1.44
N GLU A 86 -12.89 9.47 -1.18
CA GLU A 86 -13.12 10.89 -0.93
C GLU A 86 -12.42 11.34 0.36
N ALA A 87 -12.41 10.49 1.39
CA ALA A 87 -11.71 10.76 2.64
C ALA A 87 -10.20 10.77 2.43
N LEU A 88 -9.67 9.85 1.63
CA LEU A 88 -8.24 9.77 1.29
C LEU A 88 -7.79 11.01 0.51
N GLN A 89 -8.57 11.44 -0.49
CA GLN A 89 -8.31 12.64 -1.27
C GLN A 89 -8.30 13.89 -0.40
N LYS A 90 -9.23 14.01 0.55
CA LYS A 90 -9.27 15.12 1.51
C LYS A 90 -8.03 15.14 2.41
N MET A 91 -7.56 13.97 2.86
CA MET A 91 -6.32 13.86 3.64
C MET A 91 -5.11 14.31 2.82
N LEU A 92 -4.99 13.84 1.57
CA LEU A 92 -3.89 14.19 0.67
C LEU A 92 -3.85 15.69 0.37
N ALA A 93 -4.99 16.29 0.04
CA ALA A 93 -5.10 17.74 -0.19
C ALA A 93 -4.67 18.55 1.06
N GLY A 94 -4.98 18.06 2.26
CA GLY A 94 -4.52 18.65 3.51
C GLY A 94 -3.00 18.61 3.66
N VAL A 95 -2.36 17.49 3.33
CA VAL A 95 -0.90 17.33 3.34
C VAL A 95 -0.23 18.25 2.33
N GLU A 96 -0.74 18.32 1.10
CA GLU A 96 -0.22 19.21 0.05
C GLU A 96 -0.29 20.68 0.45
N ALA A 97 -1.41 21.11 1.03
CA ALA A 97 -1.58 22.48 1.51
C ALA A 97 -0.61 22.82 2.66
N ALA A 98 -0.33 21.86 3.53
CA ALA A 98 0.65 22.03 4.61
C ALA A 98 2.09 22.09 4.08
N ALA A 99 2.42 21.30 3.06
CA ALA A 99 3.73 21.30 2.42
C ALA A 99 4.02 22.62 1.69
N LYS A 100 3.03 23.20 0.98
CA LYS A 100 3.17 24.49 0.27
C LYS A 100 3.32 25.72 1.19
N LYS A 101 3.00 25.58 2.48
CA LYS A 101 3.11 26.66 3.49
C LYS A 101 4.47 26.71 4.18
N LYS A 102 5.33 25.71 3.96
CA LYS A 102 6.73 25.69 4.39
C LYS A 102 7.62 26.19 3.27
#